data_AF-A0A964TZS3-F1
#
_entry.id   AF-A0A964TZS3-F1
#
_cell.length_a   1.000
_cell.length_b   1.000
_cell.length_c   1.000
_cell.angle_alpha   90.00
_cell.angle_beta   90.00
_cell.angle_gamma   90.00
#
_symmetry.space_group_name_H-M   'P 1'
#
loop_
_entity.id
_entity.type
_entity.pdbx_description
1 polymer ?
#
loop_
_entity_poly.entity_id
_entity_poly.type
_entity_poly.pdbx_seq_one_letter_code
_entity_poly.pdbx_strand_id
1 'polypeptide(L)'
;MITAAASILAVFPALAQENEAATTEIEIREWQVPWENTRPRDPDVAADGRVWFVGQAGDYVAVFDPEDDSFERFDLAGGAGPHNVIVTDDQEIWYSGNKAAHLGRLDPDGGNVHKLPTPEDEAADPHTLIEDSQGRIWFTVQWGNRIGRYDRETGEIELVAVSQPRSRPYGIKLDENDNAWVALFGTNKLARVDAESFELTEIELPRDDARPRRLAYTQRGVFYGDYAKGYLGRYDPESGTFTEWRMPGGDESGAYAVAADDQGHIWFVETWQDPNRFVGFDPEDETFFAMGEVPSGGGTVRHMVFDPETGSIWFGTDTNYLGQAVVPR
;
A
#
# COMPACT_ATOMS: atom_id res chain seq x y z
N MET A 1 40.36 -48.07 -53.89
CA MET A 1 39.04 -47.53 -53.51
C MET A 1 38.94 -47.62 -52.00
N ILE A 2 39.14 -46.51 -51.30
CA ILE A 2 39.02 -46.40 -49.85
C ILE A 2 37.83 -45.47 -49.60
N THR A 3 36.76 -46.00 -49.01
CA THR A 3 35.56 -45.26 -48.62
C THR A 3 35.83 -44.53 -47.31
N ALA A 4 35.83 -43.19 -47.35
CA ALA A 4 35.90 -42.35 -46.17
C ALA A 4 34.47 -42.14 -45.62
N ALA A 5 34.25 -42.51 -44.36
CA ALA A 5 33.02 -42.20 -43.64
C ALA A 5 33.12 -40.77 -43.07
N ALA A 6 32.19 -39.90 -43.47
CA ALA A 6 32.07 -38.56 -42.92
C ALA A 6 31.31 -38.61 -41.59
N SER A 7 31.98 -38.26 -40.49
CA SER A 7 31.35 -38.05 -39.19
C SER A 7 30.70 -36.66 -39.17
N ILE A 8 29.38 -36.62 -39.04
CA ILE A 8 28.62 -35.38 -38.81
C ILE A 8 28.78 -35.02 -37.33
N LEU A 9 29.50 -33.94 -37.03
CA LEU A 9 29.50 -33.32 -35.71
C LEU A 9 28.15 -32.61 -35.52
N ALA A 10 27.34 -33.06 -34.57
CA ALA A 10 26.19 -32.31 -34.09
C ALA A 10 26.70 -31.14 -33.26
N VAL A 11 26.43 -29.91 -33.71
CA VAL A 11 26.60 -28.70 -32.90
C VAL A 11 25.33 -28.56 -32.07
N PHE A 12 25.43 -28.80 -30.77
CA PHE A 12 24.38 -28.43 -29.83
C PHE A 12 24.45 -26.93 -29.58
N PRO A 13 23.32 -26.19 -29.58
CA PRO A 13 23.34 -24.81 -29.12
C PRO A 13 23.74 -24.82 -27.64
N ALA A 14 24.69 -23.95 -27.28
CA ALA A 14 25.00 -23.69 -25.89
C ALA A 14 23.71 -23.20 -25.23
N LEU A 15 23.25 -23.93 -24.21
CA LEU A 15 22.18 -23.46 -23.33
C LEU A 15 22.64 -22.12 -22.78
N ALA A 16 21.85 -21.07 -23.01
CA ALA A 16 22.02 -19.81 -22.31
C ALA A 16 21.92 -20.14 -20.82
N GLN A 17 23.01 -19.89 -20.10
CA GLN A 17 23.01 -19.94 -18.66
C GLN A 17 22.13 -18.78 -18.22
N GLU A 18 20.91 -19.07 -17.75
CA GLU A 18 20.09 -18.10 -17.04
C GLU A 18 20.92 -17.62 -15.86
N ASN A 19 21.42 -16.40 -15.99
CA ASN A 19 22.11 -15.71 -14.92
C ASN A 19 20.98 -15.24 -14.01
N GLU A 20 20.48 -16.11 -13.13
CA GLU A 20 19.70 -15.68 -11.97
C GLU A 20 20.59 -14.70 -11.21
N ALA A 21 20.34 -13.39 -11.40
CA ALA A 21 20.96 -12.39 -10.56
C ALA A 21 20.66 -12.77 -9.11
N ALA A 22 21.69 -12.77 -8.26
CA ALA A 22 21.51 -13.13 -6.87
C ALA A 22 20.52 -12.17 -6.22
N THR A 23 19.34 -12.67 -5.85
CA THR A 23 18.34 -11.91 -5.11
C THR A 23 18.89 -11.57 -3.73
N THR A 24 18.84 -10.29 -3.36
CA THR A 24 19.25 -9.82 -2.04
C THR A 24 18.23 -10.26 -0.99
N GLU A 25 18.69 -10.85 0.11
CA GLU A 25 17.82 -11.23 1.22
C GLU A 25 17.42 -9.98 2.04
N ILE A 26 16.15 -9.87 2.40
CA ILE A 26 15.60 -8.76 3.20
C ILE A 26 15.55 -9.18 4.67
N GLU A 27 16.16 -8.38 5.56
CA GLU A 27 16.02 -8.58 7.01
C GLU A 27 14.67 -8.03 7.48
N ILE A 28 13.84 -8.90 8.04
CA ILE A 28 12.53 -8.56 8.60
C ILE A 28 12.53 -8.82 10.11
N ARG A 29 12.19 -7.79 10.89
CA ARG A 29 11.95 -7.87 12.33
C ARG A 29 10.46 -7.73 12.61
N GLU A 30 9.97 -8.43 13.62
CA GLU A 30 8.57 -8.38 14.02
C GLU A 30 8.43 -8.28 15.55
N TRP A 31 7.46 -7.48 15.97
CA TRP A 31 7.07 -7.29 17.36
C TRP A 31 5.63 -7.75 17.52
N GLN A 32 5.41 -8.67 18.45
CA GLN A 32 4.07 -9.15 18.74
C GLN A 32 3.27 -8.03 19.41
N VAL A 33 2.16 -7.64 18.81
CA VAL A 33 1.26 -6.67 19.42
C VAL A 33 0.64 -7.30 20.67
N PRO A 34 0.67 -6.63 21.84
CA PRO A 34 0.34 -7.25 23.13
C PRO A 34 -1.16 -7.56 23.29
N TRP A 35 -2.01 -7.03 22.41
CA TRP A 35 -3.45 -7.28 22.40
C TRP A 35 -3.79 -8.33 21.35
N GLU A 36 -4.45 -9.40 21.75
CA GLU A 36 -4.72 -10.54 20.87
C GLU A 36 -5.88 -10.29 19.89
N ASN A 37 -5.77 -10.88 18.69
CA ASN A 37 -6.83 -10.92 17.67
C ASN A 37 -7.30 -9.55 17.18
N THR A 38 -6.42 -8.55 17.20
CA THR A 38 -6.81 -7.15 16.92
C THR A 38 -6.60 -6.73 15.47
N ARG A 39 -5.82 -7.50 14.70
CA ARG A 39 -5.44 -7.22 13.31
C ARG A 39 -4.77 -5.85 13.21
N PRO A 40 -3.52 -5.71 13.72
CA PRO A 40 -2.75 -4.48 13.57
C PRO A 40 -2.55 -4.17 12.09
N ARG A 41 -2.88 -2.94 11.69
CA ARG A 41 -2.95 -2.53 10.29
C ARG A 41 -2.44 -1.13 10.07
N ASP A 42 -2.04 -0.93 8.81
CA ASP A 42 -1.82 0.37 8.17
C ASP A 42 -1.03 1.34 9.04
N PRO A 43 0.24 1.00 9.36
CA PRO A 43 1.08 1.87 10.15
C PRO A 43 1.50 3.12 9.38
N ASP A 44 1.85 4.15 10.15
CA ASP A 44 2.50 5.38 9.70
C ASP A 44 3.55 5.83 10.72
N VAL A 45 4.58 6.56 10.30
CA VAL A 45 5.75 6.89 11.13
C VAL A 45 5.73 8.38 11.47
N ALA A 46 5.78 8.71 12.76
CA ALA A 46 5.89 10.09 13.23
C ALA A 46 7.34 10.60 13.13
N ALA A 47 7.53 11.92 13.16
CA ALA A 47 8.85 12.55 13.05
C ALA A 47 9.78 12.27 14.25
N ASP A 48 9.26 11.69 15.33
CA ASP A 48 10.04 11.20 16.46
C ASP A 48 10.42 9.72 16.35
N GLY A 49 10.14 9.09 15.20
CA GLY A 49 10.44 7.69 14.91
C GLY A 49 9.41 6.70 15.48
N ARG A 50 8.40 7.16 16.22
CA ARG A 50 7.34 6.28 16.74
C ARG A 50 6.39 5.87 15.63
N VAL A 51 5.93 4.63 15.70
CA VAL A 51 5.11 4.01 14.65
C VAL A 51 3.67 3.92 15.13
N TRP A 52 2.80 4.71 14.52
CA TRP A 52 1.36 4.69 14.78
C TRP A 52 0.67 3.64 13.93
N PHE A 53 -0.30 2.92 14.49
CA PHE A 53 -1.08 1.90 13.78
C PHE A 53 -2.47 1.75 14.37
N VAL A 54 -3.34 0.99 13.70
CA VAL A 54 -4.71 0.72 14.18
C VAL A 54 -4.96 -0.76 14.38
N GLY A 55 -5.81 -1.10 15.35
CA GLY A 55 -6.36 -2.44 15.50
C GLY A 55 -7.82 -2.47 15.07
N GLN A 56 -8.08 -2.82 13.81
CA GLN A 56 -9.44 -2.75 13.25
C GLN A 56 -10.46 -3.57 14.04
N ALA A 57 -10.09 -4.77 14.50
CA ALA A 57 -11.00 -5.65 15.24
C ALA A 57 -11.09 -5.28 16.72
N GLY A 58 -10.12 -4.54 17.24
CA GLY A 58 -10.03 -4.12 18.63
C GLY A 58 -10.53 -2.70 18.91
N ASP A 59 -10.97 -1.96 17.88
CA ASP A 59 -11.41 -0.57 17.96
C ASP A 59 -10.41 0.35 18.69
N TYR A 60 -9.16 0.40 18.21
CA TYR A 60 -8.14 1.29 18.79
C TYR A 60 -7.19 1.89 17.75
N VAL A 61 -6.57 3.01 18.15
CA VAL A 61 -5.30 3.53 17.62
C VAL A 61 -4.21 3.20 18.64
N ALA A 62 -3.01 2.87 18.19
CA ALA A 62 -1.88 2.55 19.05
C ALA A 62 -0.59 3.14 18.48
N VAL A 63 0.40 3.30 19.35
CA VAL A 63 1.74 3.72 19.00
C VAL A 63 2.74 2.68 19.52
N PHE A 64 3.76 2.40 18.71
CA PHE A 64 4.90 1.58 19.04
C PHE A 64 6.15 2.46 19.09
N ASP A 65 6.96 2.29 20.13
CA ASP A 65 8.24 2.95 20.28
C ASP A 65 9.38 1.94 19.98
N PRO A 66 10.12 2.10 18.86
CA PRO A 66 11.21 1.20 18.51
C PRO A 66 12.46 1.38 19.40
N GLU A 67 12.56 2.42 20.23
CA GLU A 67 13.73 2.60 21.11
C GLU A 67 13.73 1.62 22.29
N ASP A 68 12.54 1.28 22.81
CA ASP A 68 12.38 0.43 24.00
C ASP A 68 11.38 -0.73 23.83
N ASP A 69 10.93 -0.97 22.60
CA ASP A 69 9.95 -1.99 22.20
C ASP A 69 8.60 -1.88 22.93
N SER A 70 8.20 -0.66 23.34
CA SER A 70 6.95 -0.44 24.07
C SER A 70 5.75 -0.13 23.17
N PHE A 71 4.57 -0.47 23.67
CA PHE A 71 3.29 -0.22 23.02
C PHE A 71 2.36 0.57 23.93
N GLU A 72 1.70 1.58 23.38
CA GLU A 72 0.61 2.31 24.01
C GLU A 72 -0.64 2.25 23.14
N ARG A 73 -1.82 2.11 23.76
CA ARG A 73 -3.11 1.99 23.08
C ARG A 73 -4.10 3.03 23.56
N PHE A 74 -4.84 3.57 22.60
CA PHE A 74 -5.93 4.52 22.79
C PHE A 74 -7.24 3.88 22.30
N ASP A 75 -8.12 3.57 23.25
CA ASP A 75 -9.42 2.96 22.95
C ASP A 75 -10.35 3.94 22.22
N LEU A 76 -10.93 3.48 21.12
CA LEU A 76 -11.99 4.19 20.41
C LEU A 76 -13.36 3.72 20.91
N ALA A 77 -14.39 4.48 20.54
CA ALA A 77 -15.76 4.01 20.75
C ALA A 77 -16.00 2.72 19.96
N GLY A 78 -16.63 1.72 20.61
CA GLY A 78 -16.91 0.43 19.99
C GLY A 78 -17.65 0.55 18.65
N GLY A 79 -17.22 -0.24 17.67
CA GLY A 79 -17.73 -0.20 16.31
C GLY A 79 -17.07 0.83 15.38
N ALA A 80 -16.03 1.57 15.84
CA ALA A 80 -15.26 2.47 14.98
C ALA A 80 -14.64 1.73 13.78
N GLY A 81 -14.14 0.52 14.02
CA GLY A 81 -13.51 -0.35 13.04
C GLY A 81 -12.41 0.34 12.24
N PRO A 82 -11.41 0.99 12.88
CA PRO A 82 -10.47 1.85 12.18
C PRO A 82 -9.70 1.08 11.11
N HIS A 83 -9.57 1.64 9.91
CA HIS A 83 -8.86 0.97 8.82
C HIS A 83 -7.41 1.44 8.66
N ASN A 84 -7.19 2.74 8.74
CA ASN A 84 -5.91 3.38 8.51
C ASN A 84 -5.69 4.51 9.53
N VAL A 85 -4.43 4.77 9.86
CA VAL A 85 -3.96 5.96 10.56
C VAL A 85 -2.95 6.69 9.67
N ILE A 86 -2.92 8.01 9.76
CA ILE A 86 -1.85 8.85 9.22
C ILE A 86 -1.32 9.77 10.33
N VAL A 87 -0.04 10.10 10.24
CA VAL A 87 0.59 11.18 10.99
C VAL A 87 0.75 12.34 10.02
N THR A 88 0.11 13.48 10.30
CA THR A 88 0.20 14.66 9.44
C THR A 88 1.56 15.35 9.60
N ASP A 89 1.89 16.25 8.68
CA ASP A 89 3.11 17.06 8.72
C ASP A 89 3.24 17.84 10.04
N ASP A 90 2.11 18.34 10.55
CA ASP A 90 2.01 19.01 11.86
C ASP A 90 1.87 18.06 13.06
N GLN A 91 2.14 16.77 12.84
CA GLN A 91 2.20 15.68 13.84
C GLN A 91 0.86 15.39 14.53
N GLU A 92 -0.26 15.69 13.88
CA GLU A 92 -1.57 15.23 14.34
C GLU A 92 -1.84 13.79 13.90
N ILE A 93 -2.52 13.04 14.76
CA ILE A 93 -2.84 11.64 14.50
C ILE A 93 -4.28 11.53 14.00
N TRP A 94 -4.44 11.08 12.75
CA TRP A 94 -5.74 10.96 12.11
C TRP A 94 -6.04 9.52 11.72
N TYR A 95 -7.29 9.09 11.87
CA TYR A 95 -7.71 7.74 11.50
C TYR A 95 -9.05 7.73 10.74
N SER A 96 -9.25 6.70 9.91
CA SER A 96 -10.56 6.41 9.31
C SER A 96 -11.45 5.65 10.26
N GLY A 97 -12.58 6.23 10.69
CA GLY A 97 -13.67 5.51 11.34
C GLY A 97 -14.48 4.67 10.35
N ASN A 98 -13.84 3.67 9.73
CA ASN A 98 -14.35 2.96 8.55
C ASN A 98 -15.71 2.26 8.74
N LYS A 99 -16.10 1.92 9.97
CA LYS A 99 -17.41 1.33 10.27
C LYS A 99 -18.39 2.30 10.94
N ALA A 100 -18.01 3.57 11.05
CA ALA A 100 -18.70 4.55 11.87
C ALA A 100 -18.75 5.96 11.24
N ALA A 101 -18.64 6.09 9.92
CA ALA A 101 -18.87 7.32 9.16
C ALA A 101 -18.21 8.58 9.74
N HIS A 102 -16.91 8.51 10.05
CA HIS A 102 -16.15 9.68 10.48
C HIS A 102 -14.67 9.59 10.13
N LEU A 103 -14.03 10.76 10.03
CA LEU A 103 -12.60 10.91 10.26
C LEU A 103 -12.39 11.24 11.73
N GLY A 104 -11.39 10.65 12.37
CA GLY A 104 -11.09 10.89 13.78
C GLY A 104 -9.71 11.48 13.96
N ARG A 105 -9.61 12.57 14.70
CA ARG A 105 -8.33 13.13 15.16
C ARG A 105 -8.11 12.73 16.61
N LEU A 106 -7.05 12.00 16.87
CA LEU A 106 -6.63 11.57 18.21
C LEU A 106 -5.66 12.60 18.79
N ASP A 107 -5.96 13.03 20.02
CA ASP A 107 -5.01 13.72 20.88
C ASP A 107 -4.16 12.67 21.61
N PRO A 108 -2.85 12.55 21.31
CA PRO A 108 -1.99 11.59 22.01
C PRO A 108 -1.86 11.92 23.50
N ASP A 109 -2.08 13.19 23.89
CA ASP A 109 -2.07 13.61 25.29
C ASP A 109 -3.42 13.28 25.94
N GLY A 110 -3.52 12.05 26.45
CA GLY A 110 -4.67 11.57 27.20
C GLY A 110 -5.76 10.89 26.36
N GLY A 111 -5.55 10.74 25.05
CA GLY A 111 -6.35 9.86 24.19
C GLY A 111 -7.72 10.40 23.78
N ASN A 112 -7.94 11.71 23.87
CA ASN A 112 -9.21 12.30 23.47
C ASN A 112 -9.37 12.24 21.96
N VAL A 113 -10.57 11.90 21.48
CA VAL A 113 -10.85 11.83 20.03
C VAL A 113 -11.82 12.92 19.63
N HIS A 114 -11.42 13.75 18.67
CA HIS A 114 -12.30 14.65 17.95
C HIS A 114 -12.82 13.94 16.69
N LYS A 115 -14.13 13.68 16.64
CA LYS A 115 -14.77 13.02 15.49
C LYS A 115 -15.38 14.04 14.54
N LEU A 116 -15.02 13.91 13.27
CA LEU A 116 -15.54 14.69 12.16
C LEU A 116 -16.43 13.79 11.31
N PRO A 117 -17.77 13.94 11.39
CA PRO A 117 -18.68 13.06 10.68
C PRO A 117 -18.53 13.22 9.17
N THR A 118 -18.51 12.11 8.45
CA THR A 118 -18.66 12.09 6.99
C THR A 118 -20.15 11.96 6.63
N PRO A 119 -20.60 12.42 5.45
CA PRO A 119 -22.00 12.25 5.04
C PRO A 119 -22.39 10.76 5.00
N GLU A 120 -23.31 10.30 5.87
CA GLU A 120 -23.62 8.87 6.02
C GLU A 120 -24.23 8.21 4.77
N ASP A 121 -24.91 8.97 3.92
CA ASP A 121 -25.54 8.50 2.69
C ASP A 121 -24.57 8.37 1.51
N GLU A 122 -23.42 9.03 1.59
CA GLU A 122 -22.43 9.08 0.50
C GLU A 122 -21.07 8.47 0.91
N ALA A 123 -20.64 8.69 2.15
CA ALA A 123 -19.30 8.46 2.66
C ALA A 123 -19.28 7.76 4.03
N ALA A 124 -20.15 6.77 4.24
CA ALA A 124 -20.27 6.07 5.53
C ALA A 124 -19.04 5.24 5.94
N ASP A 125 -18.16 4.94 4.99
CA ASP A 125 -17.02 4.04 5.18
C ASP A 125 -15.70 4.64 4.66
N PRO A 126 -15.25 5.79 5.22
CA PRO A 126 -13.94 6.32 4.89
C PRO A 126 -12.87 5.26 5.17
N HIS A 127 -11.90 5.11 4.28
CA HIS A 127 -11.05 3.92 4.24
C HIS A 127 -9.57 4.25 4.37
N THR A 128 -8.90 4.64 3.29
CA THR A 128 -7.47 5.01 3.30
C THR A 128 -7.36 6.52 3.28
N LEU A 129 -6.60 7.11 4.20
CA LEU A 129 -6.32 8.54 4.27
C LEU A 129 -4.94 8.84 3.67
N ILE A 130 -4.75 10.06 3.20
CA ILE A 130 -3.44 10.67 2.92
C ILE A 130 -3.58 12.19 3.03
N GLU A 131 -2.56 12.85 3.57
CA GLU A 131 -2.50 14.33 3.63
C GLU A 131 -1.83 14.88 2.36
N ASP A 132 -2.31 16.02 1.89
CA ASP A 132 -1.71 16.78 0.79
C ASP A 132 -0.88 17.98 1.28
N SER A 133 -0.14 18.62 0.36
CA SER A 133 0.77 19.72 0.72
C SER A 133 0.10 20.97 1.31
N GLN A 134 -1.23 21.04 1.26
CA GLN A 134 -2.05 22.11 1.85
C GLN A 134 -2.67 21.70 3.19
N GLY A 135 -2.27 20.53 3.71
CA GLY A 135 -2.83 19.94 4.93
C GLY A 135 -4.24 19.38 4.74
N ARG A 136 -4.75 19.22 3.53
CA ARG A 136 -6.09 18.62 3.35
C ARG A 136 -5.98 17.11 3.41
N ILE A 137 -6.97 16.46 4.01
CA ILE A 137 -6.99 14.99 4.15
C ILE A 137 -7.83 14.41 3.02
N TRP A 138 -7.17 13.75 2.07
CA TRP A 138 -7.83 12.94 1.07
C TRP A 138 -8.17 11.57 1.65
N PHE A 139 -9.29 11.01 1.21
CA PHE A 139 -9.69 9.68 1.64
C PHE A 139 -10.49 8.93 0.58
N THR A 140 -10.36 7.61 0.58
CA THR A 140 -11.21 6.73 -0.22
C THR A 140 -12.46 6.33 0.55
N VAL A 141 -13.57 6.14 -0.16
CA VAL A 141 -14.83 5.61 0.38
C VAL A 141 -15.14 4.32 -0.38
N GLN A 142 -14.86 3.18 0.25
CA GLN A 142 -14.80 1.90 -0.44
C GLN A 142 -16.19 1.47 -0.96
N TRP A 143 -17.18 1.37 -0.09
CA TRP A 143 -18.52 0.89 -0.40
C TRP A 143 -19.43 2.04 -0.87
N GLY A 144 -19.22 3.25 -0.36
CA GLY A 144 -19.85 4.47 -0.88
C GLY A 144 -19.41 4.87 -2.30
N ASN A 145 -18.37 4.22 -2.84
CA ASN A 145 -17.93 4.34 -4.23
C ASN A 145 -17.53 5.78 -4.60
N ARG A 146 -16.77 6.42 -3.71
CA ARG A 146 -16.36 7.83 -3.82
C ARG A 146 -14.91 8.03 -3.41
N ILE A 147 -14.38 9.17 -3.81
CA ILE A 147 -13.13 9.74 -3.32
C ILE A 147 -13.51 11.06 -2.66
N GLY A 148 -12.94 11.33 -1.49
CA GLY A 148 -13.22 12.51 -0.71
C GLY A 148 -11.98 13.31 -0.37
N ARG A 149 -12.19 14.60 -0.08
CA ARG A 149 -11.18 15.49 0.45
C ARG A 149 -11.81 16.32 1.57
N TYR A 150 -11.15 16.35 2.71
CA TYR A 150 -11.51 17.15 3.86
C TYR A 150 -10.53 18.31 4.03
N ASP A 151 -11.05 19.53 4.02
CA ASP A 151 -10.28 20.73 4.30
C ASP A 151 -10.30 21.01 5.82
N ARG A 152 -9.12 20.92 6.45
CA ARG A 152 -8.98 21.05 7.91
C ARG A 152 -9.22 22.48 8.41
N GLU A 153 -9.05 23.49 7.56
CA GLU A 153 -9.23 24.90 7.95
C GLU A 153 -10.70 25.32 7.92
N THR A 154 -11.40 24.96 6.85
CA THR A 154 -12.81 25.32 6.62
C THR A 154 -13.79 24.31 7.22
N GLY A 155 -13.36 23.06 7.38
CA GLY A 155 -14.20 21.95 7.79
C GLY A 155 -15.05 21.36 6.66
N GLU A 156 -14.83 21.76 5.41
CA GLU A 156 -15.60 21.30 4.26
C GLU A 156 -15.14 19.91 3.78
N ILE A 157 -16.11 19.10 3.34
CA ILE A 157 -15.86 17.80 2.69
C ILE A 157 -16.36 17.89 1.25
N GLU A 158 -15.46 17.65 0.32
CA GLU A 158 -15.78 17.45 -1.10
C GLU A 158 -15.79 15.96 -1.42
N LEU A 159 -16.75 15.52 -2.24
CA LEU A 159 -16.90 14.13 -2.65
C LEU A 159 -17.11 14.03 -4.16
N VAL A 160 -16.39 13.11 -4.80
CA VAL A 160 -16.59 12.77 -6.21
C VAL A 160 -16.91 11.29 -6.34
N ALA A 161 -17.99 10.97 -7.05
CA ALA A 161 -18.41 9.60 -7.29
C ALA A 161 -17.66 9.01 -8.47
N VAL A 162 -17.15 7.78 -8.31
CA VAL A 162 -16.64 7.02 -9.45
C VAL A 162 -17.83 6.44 -10.23
N SER A 163 -17.72 6.48 -11.55
CA SER A 163 -18.85 6.33 -12.47
C SER A 163 -19.44 4.93 -12.46
N GLN A 164 -18.57 3.92 -12.36
CA GLN A 164 -18.99 2.53 -12.36
C GLN A 164 -19.38 2.07 -10.93
N PRO A 165 -20.57 1.47 -10.74
CA PRO A 165 -20.96 0.91 -9.44
C PRO A 165 -20.01 -0.20 -8.98
N ARG A 166 -19.80 -0.30 -7.67
CA ARG A 166 -18.93 -1.31 -7.03
C ARG A 166 -17.46 -1.22 -7.49
N SER A 167 -16.97 -0.05 -7.88
CA SER A 167 -15.57 0.18 -8.23
C SER A 167 -14.63 0.12 -7.04
N ARG A 168 -15.12 0.34 -5.82
CA ARG A 168 -14.36 0.19 -4.57
C ARG A 168 -13.03 0.95 -4.57
N PRO A 169 -13.06 2.29 -4.59
CA PRO A 169 -11.88 3.12 -4.28
C PRO A 169 -11.15 2.58 -3.04
N TYR A 170 -9.85 2.32 -3.15
CA TYR A 170 -9.11 1.56 -2.13
C TYR A 170 -7.81 2.25 -1.69
N GLY A 171 -6.67 1.90 -2.30
CA GLY A 171 -5.42 2.61 -2.07
C GLY A 171 -5.42 3.96 -2.77
N ILE A 172 -4.84 4.96 -2.11
CA ILE A 172 -4.69 6.33 -2.61
C ILE A 172 -3.23 6.76 -2.44
N LYS A 173 -2.70 7.50 -3.43
CA LYS A 173 -1.42 8.19 -3.38
C LYS A 173 -1.58 9.55 -4.07
N LEU A 174 -0.79 10.53 -3.66
CA LEU A 174 -0.76 11.84 -4.29
C LEU A 174 0.45 11.93 -5.24
N ASP A 175 0.29 12.64 -6.34
CA ASP A 175 1.43 13.10 -7.14
C ASP A 175 2.00 14.42 -6.62
N GLU A 176 3.06 14.92 -7.25
CA GLU A 176 3.73 16.17 -6.87
C GLU A 176 2.86 17.44 -6.98
N ASN A 177 1.68 17.34 -7.60
CA ASN A 177 0.71 18.42 -7.70
C ASN A 177 -0.52 18.15 -6.83
N ASP A 178 -0.41 17.27 -5.83
CA ASP A 178 -1.47 16.82 -4.93
C ASP A 178 -2.64 16.10 -5.63
N ASN A 179 -2.52 15.70 -6.89
CA ASN A 179 -3.63 14.96 -7.53
C ASN A 179 -3.70 13.56 -6.94
N ALA A 180 -4.92 13.14 -6.60
CA ALA A 180 -5.15 11.85 -5.99
C ALA A 180 -5.23 10.75 -7.05
N TRP A 181 -4.28 9.81 -6.99
CA TRP A 181 -4.29 8.55 -7.73
C TRP A 181 -4.90 7.45 -6.87
N VAL A 182 -5.92 6.77 -7.37
CA VAL A 182 -6.72 5.80 -6.60
C VAL A 182 -6.89 4.49 -7.36
N ALA A 183 -6.66 3.38 -6.67
CA ALA A 183 -6.95 2.05 -7.19
C ALA A 183 -8.44 1.73 -7.04
N LEU A 184 -9.10 1.36 -8.13
CA LEU A 184 -10.51 0.93 -8.13
C LEU A 184 -10.59 -0.60 -8.04
N PHE A 185 -10.44 -1.13 -6.82
CA PHE A 185 -10.25 -2.57 -6.57
C PHE A 185 -11.41 -3.47 -7.06
N GLY A 186 -12.61 -2.93 -7.20
CA GLY A 186 -13.75 -3.67 -7.72
C GLY A 186 -13.77 -3.82 -9.24
N THR A 187 -12.91 -3.08 -9.95
CA THR A 187 -12.81 -3.03 -11.42
C THR A 187 -11.35 -3.19 -11.86
N ASN A 188 -11.09 -3.05 -13.17
CA ASN A 188 -9.76 -3.00 -13.79
C ASN A 188 -9.35 -1.55 -14.06
N LYS A 189 -9.58 -0.62 -13.12
CA LYS A 189 -9.36 0.81 -13.36
C LYS A 189 -8.51 1.48 -12.28
N LEU A 190 -7.86 2.57 -12.69
CA LEU A 190 -7.37 3.62 -11.81
C LEU A 190 -8.29 4.84 -11.90
N ALA A 191 -8.25 5.70 -10.89
CA ALA A 191 -8.84 7.02 -10.91
C ALA A 191 -7.76 8.06 -10.61
N ARG A 192 -7.85 9.22 -11.26
CA ARG A 192 -7.11 10.45 -10.91
C ARG A 192 -8.13 11.51 -10.56
N VAL A 193 -7.98 12.19 -9.44
CA VAL A 193 -8.77 13.39 -9.09
C VAL A 193 -7.83 14.59 -9.05
N ASP A 194 -8.13 15.59 -9.86
CA ASP A 194 -7.33 16.81 -9.92
C ASP A 194 -7.46 17.63 -8.64
N ALA A 195 -6.34 18.11 -8.11
CA ALA A 195 -6.32 18.78 -6.80
C ALA A 195 -6.95 20.18 -6.81
N GLU A 196 -7.00 20.86 -7.94
CA GLU A 196 -7.55 22.22 -8.01
C GLU A 196 -9.02 22.20 -8.42
N SER A 197 -9.33 21.49 -9.51
CA SER A 197 -10.67 21.44 -10.10
C SER A 197 -11.57 20.37 -9.49
N PHE A 198 -10.99 19.40 -8.76
CA PHE A 198 -11.68 18.22 -8.23
C PHE A 198 -12.31 17.33 -9.32
N GLU A 199 -11.83 17.45 -10.56
CA GLU A 199 -12.30 16.66 -11.70
C GLU A 199 -11.76 15.22 -11.64
N LEU A 200 -12.66 14.25 -11.83
CA LEU A 200 -12.33 12.82 -11.89
C LEU A 200 -12.03 12.37 -13.32
N THR A 201 -10.90 11.68 -13.48
CA THR A 201 -10.56 10.89 -14.67
C THR A 201 -10.46 9.40 -14.30
N GLU A 202 -11.19 8.53 -15.00
CA GLU A 202 -11.06 7.08 -14.88
C GLU A 202 -10.20 6.51 -16.01
N ILE A 203 -9.27 5.62 -15.66
CA ILE A 203 -8.28 5.05 -16.59
C ILE A 203 -8.41 3.53 -16.56
N GLU A 204 -8.65 2.92 -17.72
CA GLU A 204 -8.78 1.48 -17.86
C GLU A 204 -7.42 0.80 -17.99
N LEU A 205 -7.19 -0.23 -17.18
CA LEU A 205 -5.98 -1.05 -17.24
C LEU A 205 -6.02 -1.97 -18.46
N PRO A 206 -4.85 -2.38 -19.02
CA PRO A 206 -4.77 -3.20 -20.23
C PRO A 206 -5.44 -4.58 -20.12
N ARG A 207 -5.57 -5.10 -18.89
CA ARG A 207 -6.15 -6.41 -18.61
C ARG A 207 -7.46 -6.29 -17.84
N ASP A 208 -8.54 -6.80 -18.42
CA ASP A 208 -9.88 -6.82 -17.81
C ASP A 208 -9.95 -7.62 -16.50
N ASP A 209 -9.04 -8.59 -16.33
CA ASP A 209 -8.94 -9.43 -15.15
C ASP A 209 -8.04 -8.86 -14.04
N ALA A 210 -7.37 -7.72 -14.28
CA ALA A 210 -6.59 -7.03 -13.27
C ALA A 210 -7.46 -6.46 -12.16
N ARG A 211 -7.00 -6.54 -10.92
CA ARG A 211 -7.66 -5.95 -9.74
C ARG A 211 -6.65 -5.11 -8.95
N PRO A 212 -6.41 -3.85 -9.36
CA PRO A 212 -5.48 -2.97 -8.68
C PRO A 212 -6.02 -2.71 -7.27
N ARG A 213 -5.22 -2.91 -6.22
CA ARG A 213 -5.68 -2.69 -4.85
C ARG A 213 -4.97 -1.54 -4.14
N ARG A 214 -3.63 -1.57 -4.10
CA ARG A 214 -2.79 -0.50 -3.55
C ARG A 214 -1.84 0.02 -4.61
N LEU A 215 -1.35 1.23 -4.38
CA LEU A 215 -0.53 1.98 -5.31
C LEU A 215 0.74 2.47 -4.63
N ALA A 216 1.77 2.68 -5.43
CA ALA A 216 2.87 3.58 -5.13
C ALA A 216 2.95 4.65 -6.23
N TYR A 217 3.33 5.86 -5.86
CA TYR A 217 3.64 6.93 -6.81
C TYR A 217 5.13 7.23 -6.77
N THR A 218 5.73 7.42 -7.93
CA THR A 218 7.13 7.84 -8.08
C THR A 218 7.21 8.80 -9.27
N GLN A 219 8.37 9.44 -9.47
CA GLN A 219 8.63 10.25 -10.66
C GLN A 219 8.53 9.47 -12.00
N ARG A 220 8.45 8.14 -11.94
CA ARG A 220 8.34 7.26 -13.12
C ARG A 220 6.91 6.86 -13.42
N GLY A 221 5.95 7.33 -12.62
CA GLY A 221 4.53 7.07 -12.77
C GLY A 221 3.91 6.31 -11.58
N VAL A 222 2.70 5.84 -11.83
CA VAL A 222 1.83 5.19 -10.84
C VAL A 222 2.02 3.68 -10.93
N PHE A 223 2.57 3.08 -9.88
CA PHE A 223 2.68 1.63 -9.75
C PHE A 223 1.46 1.05 -9.04
N TYR A 224 0.97 -0.10 -9.52
CA TYR A 224 -0.15 -0.82 -8.93
C TYR A 224 0.14 -2.31 -8.81
N GLY A 225 -0.28 -2.89 -7.69
CA GLY A 225 -0.28 -4.34 -7.49
C GLY A 225 -1.60 -4.95 -7.96
N ASP A 226 -1.54 -5.88 -8.91
CA ASP A 226 -2.69 -6.69 -9.30
C ASP A 226 -2.89 -7.85 -8.33
N TYR A 227 -3.85 -7.66 -7.42
CA TYR A 227 -4.18 -8.65 -6.39
C TYR A 227 -4.71 -9.96 -6.97
N ALA A 228 -5.28 -9.97 -8.18
CA ALA A 228 -5.96 -11.14 -8.72
C ALA A 228 -5.04 -12.08 -9.52
N LYS A 229 -4.04 -11.53 -10.22
CA LYS A 229 -3.17 -12.29 -11.14
C LYS A 229 -1.68 -12.12 -10.92
N GLY A 230 -1.26 -11.36 -9.90
CA GLY A 230 0.15 -11.19 -9.53
C GLY A 230 0.99 -10.55 -10.62
N TYR A 231 0.57 -9.36 -11.02
CA TYR A 231 1.38 -8.46 -11.84
C TYR A 231 1.66 -7.20 -11.05
N LEU A 232 2.88 -6.69 -11.18
CA LEU A 232 3.19 -5.31 -10.88
C LEU A 232 2.98 -4.53 -12.17
N GLY A 233 2.12 -3.52 -12.15
CA GLY A 233 1.92 -2.65 -13.30
C GLY A 233 2.39 -1.23 -13.01
N ARG A 234 2.79 -0.52 -14.06
CA ARG A 234 3.10 0.91 -14.05
C ARG A 234 2.27 1.60 -15.10
N TYR A 235 1.60 2.68 -14.71
CA TYR A 235 0.98 3.64 -15.60
C TYR A 235 1.84 4.90 -15.66
N ASP A 236 2.18 5.34 -16.87
CA ASP A 236 2.85 6.62 -17.11
C ASP A 236 1.79 7.70 -17.45
N PRO A 237 1.57 8.70 -16.58
CA PRO A 237 0.58 9.75 -16.82
C PRO A 237 0.91 10.68 -17.98
N GLU A 238 2.19 10.82 -18.36
CA GLU A 238 2.60 11.71 -19.46
C GLU A 238 2.29 11.09 -20.82
N SER A 239 2.64 9.80 -20.99
CA SER A 239 2.43 9.09 -22.25
C SER A 239 1.10 8.32 -22.33
N GLY A 240 0.46 8.09 -21.19
CA GLY A 240 -0.75 7.25 -21.08
C GLY A 240 -0.48 5.76 -21.31
N THR A 241 0.77 5.30 -21.19
CA THR A 241 1.16 3.93 -21.48
C THR A 241 1.24 3.06 -20.23
N PHE A 242 1.16 1.75 -20.44
CA PHE A 242 1.26 0.75 -19.39
C PHE A 242 2.45 -0.18 -19.63
N THR A 243 3.08 -0.61 -18.53
CA THR A 243 4.06 -1.69 -18.51
C THR A 243 3.71 -2.61 -17.35
N GLU A 244 3.75 -3.93 -17.54
CA GLU A 244 3.44 -4.90 -16.50
C GLU A 244 4.50 -5.99 -16.43
N TRP A 245 4.87 -6.37 -15.21
CA TRP A 245 5.83 -7.42 -14.91
C TRP A 245 5.15 -8.51 -14.08
N ARG A 246 5.37 -9.76 -14.46
CA ARG A 246 4.84 -10.90 -13.73
C ARG A 246 5.59 -11.04 -12.40
N MET A 247 4.87 -11.01 -11.29
CA MET A 247 5.46 -11.15 -9.96
C MET A 247 5.98 -12.58 -9.72
N PRO A 248 6.96 -12.78 -8.81
CA PRO A 248 7.55 -14.10 -8.53
C PRO A 248 6.55 -15.19 -8.15
N GLY A 249 5.52 -14.86 -7.34
CA GLY A 249 4.45 -15.78 -6.95
C GLY A 249 3.40 -16.01 -8.04
N GLY A 250 3.47 -15.31 -9.16
CA GLY A 250 2.54 -15.42 -10.27
C GLY A 250 1.08 -15.26 -9.85
N ASP A 251 0.18 -16.14 -10.33
CA ASP A 251 -1.26 -16.08 -9.98
C ASP A 251 -1.51 -16.27 -8.48
N GLU A 252 -0.53 -16.82 -7.75
CA GLU A 252 -0.57 -17.02 -6.30
C GLU A 252 0.15 -15.91 -5.53
N SER A 253 0.49 -14.79 -6.18
CA SER A 253 1.15 -13.67 -5.51
C SER A 253 0.21 -13.02 -4.48
N GLY A 254 -1.02 -12.68 -4.88
CA GLY A 254 -1.96 -11.99 -3.99
C GLY A 254 -1.44 -10.64 -3.49
N ALA A 255 -0.60 -9.95 -4.28
CA ALA A 255 0.03 -8.69 -3.89
C ALA A 255 -1.00 -7.68 -3.38
N TYR A 256 -0.94 -7.38 -2.10
CA TYR A 256 -1.93 -6.56 -1.42
C TYR A 256 -1.39 -5.15 -1.18
N ALA A 257 -0.28 -5.06 -0.45
CA ALA A 257 0.38 -3.80 -0.15
C ALA A 257 1.44 -3.47 -1.21
N VAL A 258 1.57 -2.19 -1.52
CA VAL A 258 2.59 -1.64 -2.42
C VAL A 258 3.09 -0.33 -1.82
N ALA A 259 4.39 -0.11 -1.78
CA ALA A 259 5.05 1.12 -1.36
C ALA A 259 6.25 1.41 -2.28
N ALA A 260 6.71 2.66 -2.28
CA ALA A 260 7.98 3.03 -2.89
C ALA A 260 8.94 3.50 -1.80
N ASP A 261 10.24 3.29 -2.01
CA ASP A 261 11.29 3.92 -1.20
C ASP A 261 11.74 5.27 -1.81
N ASP A 262 12.71 5.92 -1.17
CA ASP A 262 13.29 7.20 -1.60
C ASP A 262 14.14 7.12 -2.88
N GLN A 263 14.44 5.91 -3.35
CA GLN A 263 15.13 5.66 -4.62
C GLN A 263 14.15 5.35 -5.76
N GLY A 264 12.87 5.17 -5.42
CA GLY A 264 11.83 4.80 -6.36
C GLY A 264 11.78 3.31 -6.67
N HIS A 265 12.46 2.45 -5.88
CA HIS A 265 12.18 1.03 -5.92
C HIS A 265 10.80 0.75 -5.38
N ILE A 266 10.18 -0.31 -5.89
CA ILE A 266 8.82 -0.69 -5.53
C ILE A 266 8.84 -1.93 -4.66
N TRP A 267 8.20 -1.83 -3.51
CA TRP A 267 8.12 -2.88 -2.52
C TRP A 267 6.69 -3.37 -2.41
N PHE A 268 6.51 -4.70 -2.37
CA PHE A 268 5.19 -5.32 -2.19
C PHE A 268 5.30 -6.63 -1.41
N VAL A 269 4.15 -7.09 -0.88
CA VAL A 269 4.06 -8.38 -0.19
C VAL A 269 3.11 -9.31 -0.92
N GLU A 270 3.63 -10.45 -1.35
CA GLU A 270 2.88 -11.58 -1.90
C GLU A 270 2.20 -12.34 -0.76
N THR A 271 0.94 -11.99 -0.51
CA THR A 271 0.22 -12.41 0.70
C THR A 271 -0.46 -13.77 0.63
N TRP A 272 -0.40 -14.42 -0.52
CA TRP A 272 -0.95 -15.76 -0.71
C TRP A 272 0.14 -16.84 -0.66
N GLN A 273 1.40 -16.43 -0.44
CA GLN A 273 2.49 -17.33 -0.09
C GLN A 273 2.45 -17.64 1.41
N ASP A 274 2.91 -18.83 1.81
CA ASP A 274 3.02 -19.21 3.23
C ASP A 274 4.43 -19.75 3.51
N PRO A 275 5.31 -18.98 4.18
CA PRO A 275 5.08 -17.62 4.69
C PRO A 275 4.90 -16.57 3.57
N ASN A 276 4.29 -15.42 3.89
CA ASN A 276 4.21 -14.28 2.97
C ASN A 276 5.60 -13.90 2.44
N ARG A 277 5.70 -13.56 1.15
CA ARG A 277 6.95 -13.12 0.53
C ARG A 277 6.98 -11.61 0.35
N PHE A 278 7.93 -10.94 0.98
CA PHE A 278 8.27 -9.54 0.74
C PHE A 278 9.17 -9.44 -0.48
N VAL A 279 8.91 -8.51 -1.40
CA VAL A 279 9.61 -8.42 -2.69
C VAL A 279 9.95 -6.98 -3.01
N GLY A 280 11.19 -6.74 -3.46
CA GLY A 280 11.68 -5.50 -4.03
C GLY A 280 11.82 -5.59 -5.54
N PHE A 281 11.33 -4.57 -6.23
CA PHE A 281 11.40 -4.40 -7.67
C PHE A 281 12.13 -3.10 -7.99
N ASP A 282 13.16 -3.18 -8.83
CA ASP A 282 13.85 -2.03 -9.37
C ASP A 282 13.22 -1.69 -10.73
N PRO A 283 12.51 -0.57 -10.85
CA PRO A 283 11.96 -0.18 -12.12
C PRO A 283 13.01 0.23 -13.15
N GLU A 284 14.26 0.55 -12.78
CA GLU A 284 15.31 1.03 -13.70
C GLU A 284 15.85 -0.13 -14.52
N ASP A 285 16.25 -1.19 -13.81
CA ASP A 285 16.67 -2.44 -14.43
C ASP A 285 15.48 -3.34 -14.82
N GLU A 286 14.26 -3.02 -14.38
CA GLU A 286 13.05 -3.82 -14.55
C GLU A 286 13.19 -5.25 -13.96
N THR A 287 13.83 -5.35 -12.79
CA THR A 287 14.11 -6.63 -12.13
C THR A 287 13.58 -6.73 -10.72
N PHE A 288 13.20 -7.93 -10.30
CA PHE A 288 12.96 -8.25 -8.90
C PHE A 288 14.31 -8.58 -8.25
N PHE A 289 14.82 -7.68 -7.41
CA PHE A 289 16.20 -7.74 -6.92
C PHE A 289 16.34 -8.16 -5.45
N ALA A 290 15.24 -8.11 -4.68
CA ALA A 290 15.26 -8.43 -3.26
C ALA A 290 14.03 -9.23 -2.83
N MET A 291 14.21 -10.19 -1.92
CA MET A 291 13.13 -10.99 -1.36
C MET A 291 13.39 -11.37 0.10
N GLY A 292 12.32 -11.54 0.87
CA GLY A 292 12.38 -12.05 2.24
C GLY A 292 11.06 -12.70 2.66
N GLU A 293 11.09 -13.57 3.66
CA GLU A 293 9.89 -14.21 4.20
C GLU A 293 9.46 -13.49 5.48
N VAL A 294 8.17 -13.20 5.62
CA VAL A 294 7.63 -12.62 6.86
C VAL A 294 7.65 -13.70 7.96
N PRO A 295 8.42 -13.54 9.06
CA PRO A 295 8.69 -14.63 10.00
C PRO A 295 7.44 -15.25 10.65
N SER A 296 6.43 -14.43 10.94
CA SER A 296 5.14 -14.87 11.51
C SER A 296 4.20 -15.50 10.48
N GLY A 297 4.63 -15.61 9.23
CA GLY A 297 3.77 -15.91 8.07
C GLY A 297 3.00 -14.70 7.56
N GLY A 298 2.82 -13.65 8.37
CA GLY A 298 2.21 -12.36 8.01
C GLY A 298 0.69 -12.36 7.77
N GLY A 299 0.09 -13.49 7.38
CA GLY A 299 -1.32 -13.55 7.03
C GLY A 299 -1.63 -12.58 5.90
N THR A 300 -2.29 -11.45 6.17
CA THR A 300 -2.42 -10.36 5.21
C THR A 300 -1.71 -9.09 5.64
N VAL A 301 -0.72 -8.66 4.84
CA VAL A 301 -0.09 -7.34 4.93
C VAL A 301 -0.84 -6.36 4.03
N ARG A 302 -1.52 -5.34 4.59
CA ARG A 302 -2.48 -4.52 3.83
C ARG A 302 -1.97 -3.18 3.35
N HIS A 303 -0.97 -2.67 4.03
CA HIS A 303 -0.35 -1.37 3.79
C HIS A 303 1.05 -1.43 4.34
N MET A 304 1.88 -0.58 3.74
CA MET A 304 3.28 -0.44 4.07
C MET A 304 3.62 1.04 3.96
N VAL A 305 4.46 1.51 4.86
CA VAL A 305 5.01 2.87 4.83
C VAL A 305 6.52 2.77 4.83
N PHE A 306 7.17 3.54 3.97
CA PHE A 306 8.62 3.65 3.95
C PHE A 306 9.03 4.79 4.88
N ASP A 307 9.97 4.51 5.77
CA ASP A 307 10.63 5.49 6.61
C ASP A 307 12.02 5.81 6.02
N PRO A 308 12.21 7.02 5.46
CA PRO A 308 13.47 7.43 4.85
C PRO A 308 14.60 7.62 5.87
N GLU A 309 14.29 7.88 7.15
CA GLU A 309 15.33 8.11 8.16
C GLU A 309 16.09 6.83 8.48
N THR A 310 15.36 5.72 8.58
CA THR A 310 15.94 4.40 8.86
C THR A 310 16.21 3.58 7.60
N GLY A 311 15.63 3.94 6.45
CA GLY A 311 15.68 3.13 5.24
C GLY A 311 14.93 1.81 5.43
N SER A 312 13.76 1.86 6.07
CA SER A 312 12.99 0.67 6.40
C SER A 312 11.52 0.83 6.02
N ILE A 313 10.84 -0.30 5.86
CA ILE A 313 9.41 -0.35 5.58
C ILE A 313 8.68 -0.95 6.77
N TRP A 314 7.74 -0.19 7.33
CA TRP A 314 6.87 -0.62 8.41
C TRP A 314 5.56 -1.17 7.88
N PHE A 315 5.07 -2.24 8.49
CA PHE A 315 3.85 -2.91 8.07
C PHE A 315 3.16 -3.67 9.20
N GLY A 316 1.83 -3.77 9.13
CA GLY A 316 1.03 -4.58 10.07
C GLY A 316 0.64 -5.94 9.45
N THR A 317 0.51 -6.96 10.29
CA THR A 317 0.15 -8.32 9.87
C THR A 317 -1.17 -8.80 10.50
N ASP A 318 -1.95 -9.59 9.78
CA ASP A 318 -3.15 -10.23 10.38
C ASP A 318 -2.78 -11.32 11.40
N THR A 319 -1.52 -11.73 11.46
CA THR A 319 -0.97 -12.66 12.45
C THR A 319 -0.65 -11.97 13.79
N ASN A 320 -1.05 -10.71 13.98
CA ASN A 320 -0.95 -9.93 15.22
C ASN A 320 0.45 -9.40 15.52
N TYR A 321 1.19 -9.01 14.48
CA TYR A 321 2.52 -8.40 14.59
C TYR A 321 2.57 -7.04 13.88
N LEU A 322 3.46 -6.20 14.37
CA LEU A 322 4.03 -5.07 13.63
C LEU A 322 5.39 -5.54 13.09
N GLY A 323 5.66 -5.29 11.81
CA GLY A 323 6.89 -5.69 11.14
C GLY A 323 7.66 -4.49 10.60
N GLN A 324 8.98 -4.64 10.55
CA GLN A 324 9.92 -3.71 9.93
C GLN A 324 10.83 -4.51 8.98
N ALA A 325 10.84 -4.13 7.71
CA ALA A 325 11.78 -4.64 6.72
C ALA A 325 12.86 -3.59 6.46
N VAL A 326 14.12 -3.88 6.77
CA VAL A 326 15.23 -2.98 6.39
C VAL A 326 15.56 -3.24 4.93
N VAL A 327 15.37 -2.22 4.09
CA VAL A 327 15.52 -2.38 2.64
C VAL A 327 16.94 -2.00 2.19
N PRO A 328 17.51 -2.70 1.19
CA PRO A 328 18.79 -2.34 0.61
C PRO A 328 18.76 -0.91 0.07
N ARG A 329 19.88 -0.20 0.26
CA ARG A 329 20.13 1.07 -0.41
C ARG A 329 20.83 0.87 -1.74
#